data_AF-A0A928WW58-F1
#
_entry.id   AF-A0A928WW58-F1
#
_cell.length_a   1.000
_cell.length_b   1.000
_cell.length_c   1.000
_cell.angle_alpha   90.00
_cell.angle_beta   90.00
_cell.angle_gamma   90.00
#
_symmetry.space_group_name_H-M   'P 1'
#
loop_
_entity.id
_entity.type
_entity.pdbx_description
1 polymer ?
#
loop_
_entity_poly.entity_id
_entity_poly.type
_entity_poly.pdbx_seq_one_letter_code
_entity_poly.pdbx_strand_id
1 'polypeptide(L)'
;MHTQLPIPESATTSDSTSLDFATINSVNLPLLLKWWQQQKRVAGLRSHLNTTLPKGDKTYLSAYYRLMEVYSVVKAGGVQAQKEAAEGFAERELSALNQRLHEIEVSPNLLADEKQKERAKIEQELEELRQANSWRSQMLCNITPAEESAVKAYLSDIEQTLMQTRCL
;
A
#
# COMPACT_ATOMS: atom_id res chain seq x y z
N MET A 1 44.22 31.22 -23.47
CA MET A 1 42.74 31.20 -23.41
C MET A 1 42.32 29.78 -23.09
N HIS A 2 42.17 29.46 -21.80
CA HIS A 2 41.74 28.14 -21.33
C HIS A 2 40.27 28.22 -20.94
N THR A 3 39.41 27.54 -21.68
CA THR A 3 38.00 27.37 -21.35
C THR A 3 37.86 26.11 -20.52
N GLN A 4 37.65 26.26 -19.23
CA GLN A 4 37.39 25.18 -18.29
C GLN A 4 35.87 24.98 -18.25
N LEU A 5 35.40 23.83 -18.76
CA LEU A 5 34.00 23.43 -18.68
C LEU A 5 33.69 22.92 -17.26
N PRO A 6 32.56 23.29 -16.64
CA PRO A 6 32.18 22.77 -15.33
C PRO A 6 31.62 21.35 -15.45
N ILE A 7 32.08 20.49 -14.55
CA ILE A 7 31.58 19.14 -14.28
C ILE A 7 30.19 19.29 -13.64
N PRO A 8 29.14 18.58 -14.11
CA PRO A 8 27.88 18.54 -13.38
C PRO A 8 28.05 17.66 -12.14
N GLU A 9 28.01 18.29 -10.96
CA GLU A 9 27.85 17.62 -9.68
C GLU A 9 26.58 16.76 -9.73
N SER A 10 26.76 15.48 -9.45
CA SER A 10 25.69 14.50 -9.32
C SER A 10 24.78 14.93 -8.16
N ALA A 11 23.61 15.48 -8.52
CA ALA A 11 22.49 15.64 -7.60
C ALA A 11 22.08 14.25 -7.11
N THR A 12 22.63 13.87 -5.94
CA THR A 12 22.17 12.72 -5.19
C THR A 12 20.95 13.19 -4.41
N THR A 13 19.83 13.38 -5.11
CA THR A 13 18.52 13.47 -4.46
C THR A 13 18.16 12.07 -4.00
N SER A 14 18.66 11.73 -2.81
CA SER A 14 17.98 10.78 -1.95
C SER A 14 16.65 11.41 -1.53
N ASP A 15 15.68 11.45 -2.45
CA ASP A 15 14.28 11.62 -2.09
C ASP A 15 13.85 10.32 -1.41
N SER A 16 14.28 10.15 -0.17
CA SER A 16 13.53 9.40 0.81
C SER A 16 12.18 10.08 0.92
N THR A 17 11.23 9.61 0.10
CA THR A 17 9.83 10.01 0.17
C THR A 17 9.33 9.57 1.53
N SER A 18 9.49 10.44 2.52
CA SER A 18 8.85 10.32 3.81
C SER A 18 7.36 10.38 3.51
N LEU A 19 6.76 9.21 3.37
CA LEU A 19 5.31 9.06 3.30
C LEU A 19 4.79 9.65 4.60
N ASP A 20 4.31 10.89 4.56
CA ASP A 20 3.60 11.54 5.65
C ASP A 20 2.29 10.76 5.85
N PHE A 21 2.38 9.67 6.61
CA PHE A 21 1.22 8.85 6.92
C PHE A 21 0.36 9.61 7.91
N ALA A 22 -0.70 10.23 7.40
CA ALA A 22 -1.76 10.74 8.25
C ALA A 22 -2.26 9.61 9.17
N THR A 23 -2.31 9.85 10.47
CA THR A 23 -2.76 8.85 11.45
C THR A 23 -4.29 8.90 11.59
N ILE A 24 -4.93 7.73 11.72
CA ILE A 24 -6.39 7.67 12.01
C ILE A 24 -6.73 8.42 13.30
N ASN A 25 -5.79 8.39 14.26
CA ASN A 25 -5.90 9.06 15.56
C ASN A 25 -6.01 10.60 15.47
N SER A 26 -5.74 11.17 14.30
CA SER A 26 -5.94 12.60 14.07
C SER A 26 -7.42 13.01 14.05
N VAL A 27 -8.36 12.07 13.95
CA VAL A 27 -9.81 12.36 13.97
C VAL A 27 -10.58 11.31 14.79
N ASN A 28 -11.77 11.68 15.25
CA ASN A 28 -12.68 10.75 15.92
C ASN A 28 -13.35 9.83 14.88
N LEU A 29 -13.18 8.50 15.01
CA LEU A 29 -13.71 7.50 14.07
C LEU A 29 -15.22 7.62 13.82
N PRO A 30 -16.10 7.66 14.85
CA PRO A 30 -17.53 7.93 14.64
C PRO A 30 -17.83 9.21 13.85
N LEU A 31 -17.08 10.29 14.10
CA LEU A 31 -17.24 11.54 13.37
C LEU A 31 -16.80 11.41 11.90
N LEU A 32 -15.70 10.70 11.65
CA LEU A 32 -15.19 10.41 10.31
C LEU A 32 -16.21 9.58 9.50
N LEU A 33 -16.83 8.57 10.11
CA LEU A 33 -17.87 7.76 9.47
C LEU A 33 -19.12 8.58 9.14
N LYS A 34 -19.57 9.44 10.07
CA LYS A 34 -20.68 10.37 9.82
C LYS A 34 -20.38 11.36 8.69
N TRP A 35 -19.17 11.92 8.67
CA TRP A 35 -18.72 12.80 7.58
C TRP A 35 -18.77 12.08 6.24
N TRP A 36 -18.27 10.84 6.17
CA TRP A 36 -18.29 10.05 4.94
C TRP A 36 -19.73 9.74 4.46
N GLN A 37 -20.63 9.36 5.36
CA GLN A 37 -22.06 9.18 5.01
C GLN A 37 -22.72 10.47 4.50
N GLN A 38 -22.27 11.63 4.98
CA GLN A 38 -22.74 12.92 4.50
C GLN A 38 -22.21 13.21 3.09
N GLN A 39 -20.92 12.95 2.84
CA GLN A 39 -20.31 13.06 1.51
C GLN A 39 -21.01 12.16 0.49
N LYS A 40 -21.27 10.88 0.83
CA LYS A 40 -22.06 9.96 -0.01
C LYS A 40 -23.44 10.53 -0.38
N ARG A 41 -24.11 11.22 0.55
CA ARG A 41 -25.43 11.84 0.32
C ARG A 41 -25.34 13.08 -0.58
N VAL A 42 -24.31 13.91 -0.42
CA VAL A 42 -24.12 15.11 -1.23
C VAL A 42 -23.66 14.81 -2.65
N ALA A 43 -22.92 13.73 -2.86
CA ALA A 43 -22.67 13.21 -4.21
C ALA A 43 -23.99 12.78 -4.91
N GLY A 44 -25.00 12.35 -4.16
CA GLY A 44 -26.31 11.92 -4.68
C GLY A 44 -27.39 13.01 -4.75
N LEU A 45 -27.30 14.07 -3.95
CA LEU A 45 -28.20 15.22 -3.97
C LEU A 45 -27.36 16.51 -3.92
N ARG A 46 -27.62 17.45 -4.84
CA ARG A 46 -27.00 18.80 -4.88
C ARG A 46 -27.37 19.63 -3.64
N SER A 47 -26.90 19.25 -2.47
CA SER A 47 -27.18 19.91 -1.19
C SER A 47 -25.87 20.28 -0.51
N HIS A 48 -25.72 21.56 -0.17
CA HIS A 48 -24.55 22.08 0.53
C HIS A 48 -24.41 21.48 1.94
N LEU A 49 -23.20 21.05 2.30
CA LEU A 49 -22.85 20.53 3.62
C LEU A 49 -22.88 21.67 4.65
N ASN A 50 -23.94 21.76 5.45
CA ASN A 50 -24.04 22.72 6.58
C ASN A 50 -23.43 22.18 7.89
N THR A 51 -22.31 21.44 7.82
CA THR A 51 -21.62 20.97 9.02
C THR A 51 -20.28 21.67 9.13
N THR A 52 -20.11 22.52 10.14
CA THR A 52 -18.81 23.03 10.55
C THR A 52 -18.00 21.88 11.12
N LEU A 53 -17.16 21.27 10.27
CA LEU A 53 -16.24 20.24 10.73
C LEU A 53 -15.17 20.87 11.64
N PRO A 54 -14.79 20.20 12.74
CA PRO A 54 -13.71 20.67 13.62
C PRO A 54 -12.35 20.85 12.93
N LYS A 55 -12.16 20.22 11.75
CA LYS A 55 -10.97 20.30 10.90
C LYS A 55 -11.42 20.46 9.44
N GLY A 56 -10.53 20.92 8.56
CA GLY A 56 -10.85 21.05 7.14
C GLY A 56 -11.10 19.70 6.44
N ASP A 57 -11.86 19.71 5.35
CA ASP A 57 -12.23 18.50 4.59
C ASP A 57 -11.01 17.66 4.14
N LYS A 58 -9.89 18.30 3.81
CA LYS A 58 -8.64 17.60 3.45
C LYS A 58 -8.15 16.65 4.55
N THR A 59 -8.30 17.05 5.82
CA THR A 59 -7.89 16.22 6.96
C THR A 59 -8.81 15.01 7.12
N TYR A 60 -10.12 15.18 6.96
CA TYR A 60 -11.07 14.07 7.02
C TYR A 60 -10.90 13.11 5.85
N LEU A 61 -10.64 13.62 4.64
CA LEU A 61 -10.38 12.79 3.48
C LEU A 61 -9.11 11.94 3.65
N SER A 62 -8.03 12.56 4.13
CA SER A 62 -6.78 11.84 4.42
C SER A 62 -6.97 10.78 5.51
N ALA A 63 -7.68 11.11 6.59
CA ALA A 63 -8.01 10.15 7.64
C ALA A 63 -8.93 9.02 7.14
N TYR A 64 -9.84 9.30 6.20
CA TYR A 64 -10.66 8.28 5.56
C TYR A 64 -9.82 7.32 4.72
N TYR A 65 -8.88 7.80 3.92
CA TYR A 65 -7.99 6.90 3.17
C TYR A 65 -7.17 6.03 4.10
N ARG A 66 -6.61 6.61 5.16
CA ARG A 66 -5.90 5.85 6.19
C ARG A 66 -6.81 4.82 6.87
N LEU A 67 -8.05 5.18 7.19
CA LEU A 67 -9.03 4.25 7.75
C LEU A 67 -9.26 3.07 6.80
N MET A 68 -9.42 3.32 5.50
CA MET A 68 -9.64 2.27 4.52
C MET A 68 -8.42 1.34 4.36
N GLU A 69 -7.21 1.88 4.41
CA GLU A 69 -5.97 1.10 4.42
C GLU A 69 -5.95 0.12 5.60
N VAL A 70 -6.10 0.64 6.83
CA VAL A 70 -6.07 -0.19 8.04
C VAL A 70 -7.26 -1.16 8.09
N TYR A 71 -8.45 -0.73 7.69
CA TYR A 71 -9.62 -1.59 7.56
C TYR A 71 -9.38 -2.77 6.62
N SER A 72 -8.74 -2.55 5.47
CA SER A 72 -8.45 -3.64 4.52
C SER A 72 -7.56 -4.71 5.15
N VAL A 73 -6.55 -4.30 5.93
CA VAL A 73 -5.64 -5.18 6.65
C VAL A 73 -6.35 -5.91 7.79
N VAL A 74 -7.12 -5.20 8.62
CA VAL A 74 -7.91 -5.80 9.71
C VAL A 74 -8.91 -6.81 9.16
N LYS A 75 -9.62 -6.48 8.08
CA LYS A 75 -10.61 -7.37 7.46
C LYS A 75 -9.96 -8.62 6.88
N ALA A 76 -8.71 -8.52 6.41
CA ALA A 76 -7.92 -9.63 5.90
C ALA A 76 -7.17 -10.43 6.99
N GLY A 77 -7.49 -10.23 8.28
CA GLY A 77 -6.93 -11.01 9.39
C GLY A 77 -5.98 -10.26 10.31
N GLY A 78 -5.72 -8.97 10.05
CA GLY A 78 -4.85 -8.13 10.86
C GLY A 78 -3.40 -8.09 10.39
N VAL A 79 -2.61 -7.21 11.02
CA VAL A 79 -1.23 -6.91 10.57
C VAL A 79 -0.34 -8.16 10.64
N GLN A 80 -0.42 -8.90 11.74
CA GLN A 80 0.42 -10.09 11.93
C GLN A 80 0.15 -11.17 10.89
N ALA A 81 -1.12 -11.53 10.68
CA ALA A 81 -1.50 -12.53 9.68
C ALA A 81 -1.09 -12.10 8.26
N GLN A 82 -1.18 -10.80 7.95
CA GLN A 82 -0.77 -10.28 6.65
C GLN A 82 0.76 -10.27 6.46
N LYS A 83 1.55 -10.08 7.54
CA LYS A 83 3.01 -10.22 7.49
C LYS A 83 3.41 -11.66 7.22
N GLU A 84 2.88 -12.61 7.98
CA GLU A 84 3.15 -14.04 7.81
C GLU A 84 2.74 -14.51 6.41
N ALA A 85 1.59 -14.06 5.89
CA ALA A 85 1.15 -14.38 4.54
C ALA A 85 2.08 -13.80 3.46
N ALA A 86 2.58 -12.57 3.65
CA ALA A 86 3.51 -11.92 2.72
C ALA A 86 4.87 -12.63 2.70
N GLU A 87 5.43 -12.92 3.87
CA GLU A 87 6.69 -13.66 4.02
C GLU A 87 6.59 -15.05 3.40
N GLY A 88 5.56 -15.82 3.77
CA GLY A 88 5.36 -17.16 3.22
C GLY A 88 5.10 -17.15 1.71
N PHE A 89 4.45 -16.13 1.16
CA PHE A 89 4.31 -15.97 -0.28
C PHE A 89 5.66 -15.69 -0.94
N ALA A 90 6.41 -14.71 -0.43
CA ALA A 90 7.71 -14.35 -0.98
C ALA A 90 8.71 -15.51 -0.95
N GLU A 91 8.73 -16.31 0.12
CA GLU A 91 9.57 -17.50 0.21
C GLU A 91 9.22 -18.55 -0.85
N ARG A 92 7.93 -18.82 -1.07
CA ARG A 92 7.48 -19.79 -2.08
C ARG A 92 7.83 -19.32 -3.50
N GLU A 93 7.54 -18.07 -3.81
CA GLU A 93 7.84 -17.51 -5.13
C GLU A 93 9.35 -17.45 -5.38
N LEU A 94 10.14 -17.04 -4.37
CA LEU A 94 11.59 -17.04 -4.46
C LEU A 94 12.14 -18.45 -4.71
N SER A 95 11.61 -19.45 -4.02
CA SER A 95 12.00 -20.86 -4.24
C SER A 95 11.66 -21.32 -5.66
N ALA A 96 10.48 -21.00 -6.16
CA ALA A 96 10.04 -21.37 -7.51
C ALA A 96 10.89 -20.71 -8.59
N LEU A 97 11.20 -19.42 -8.45
CA LEU A 97 12.05 -18.68 -9.38
C LEU A 97 13.49 -19.19 -9.38
N ASN A 98 14.05 -19.49 -8.21
CA ASN A 98 15.39 -20.09 -8.11
C ASN A 98 15.45 -21.49 -8.73
N GLN A 99 14.40 -22.30 -8.54
CA GLN A 99 14.30 -23.61 -9.19
C GLN A 99 14.27 -23.45 -10.70
N ARG A 100 13.46 -22.53 -11.22
CA ARG A 100 13.36 -22.27 -12.67
C ARG A 100 14.69 -21.77 -13.25
N LEU A 101 15.42 -20.93 -12.50
CA LEU A 101 16.76 -20.47 -12.89
C LEU A 101 17.73 -21.65 -12.99
N HIS A 102 17.72 -22.55 -12.01
CA HIS A 102 18.52 -23.77 -12.04
C HIS A 102 18.17 -24.66 -13.25
N GLU A 103 16.88 -24.86 -13.53
CA GLU A 103 16.41 -25.64 -14.69
C GLU A 103 16.90 -25.04 -16.02
N ILE A 104 16.92 -23.71 -16.16
CA ILE A 104 17.48 -23.01 -17.33
C ILE A 104 18.98 -23.28 -17.46
N GLU A 105 19.73 -23.18 -16.35
CA GLU A 105 21.19 -23.37 -16.35
C GLU A 105 21.58 -24.78 -16.80
N VAL A 106 20.92 -25.80 -16.25
CA VAL A 106 21.23 -27.21 -16.53
C VAL A 106 20.58 -27.74 -17.81
N SER A 107 19.64 -27.01 -18.42
CA SER A 107 18.93 -27.47 -19.61
C SER A 107 19.89 -27.70 -20.79
N PRO A 108 19.98 -28.93 -21.33
CA PRO A 108 20.81 -29.20 -22.50
C PRO A 108 20.16 -28.71 -23.80
N ASN A 109 18.87 -28.38 -23.78
CA ASN A 109 18.07 -28.08 -24.97
C ASN A 109 18.03 -26.59 -25.33
N LEU A 110 18.51 -25.71 -24.44
CA LEU A 110 18.53 -24.27 -24.66
C LEU A 110 19.89 -23.83 -25.20
N LEU A 111 19.86 -23.01 -26.26
CA LEU A 111 21.07 -22.34 -26.75
C LEU A 111 21.55 -21.27 -25.75
N ALA A 112 22.83 -20.90 -25.79
CA ALA A 112 23.43 -19.96 -24.85
C ALA A 112 22.68 -18.61 -24.80
N ASP A 113 22.31 -18.06 -25.97
CA ASP A 113 21.59 -16.79 -26.06
C ASP A 113 20.15 -16.89 -25.50
N GLU A 114 19.50 -18.04 -25.64
CA GLU A 114 18.17 -18.29 -25.10
C GLU A 114 18.23 -18.44 -23.58
N LYS A 115 19.23 -19.16 -23.05
CA LYS A 115 19.51 -19.23 -21.61
C LYS A 115 19.72 -17.85 -21.01
N GLN A 116 20.50 -17.01 -21.68
CA GLN A 116 20.76 -15.65 -21.20
C GLN A 116 19.49 -14.80 -21.16
N LYS A 117 18.63 -14.91 -22.19
CA LYS A 117 17.35 -14.18 -22.23
C LYS A 117 16.38 -14.65 -21.14
N GLU A 118 16.23 -15.96 -20.97
CA GLU A 118 15.34 -16.51 -19.95
C GLU A 118 15.85 -16.18 -18.54
N ARG A 119 17.16 -16.26 -18.31
CA ARG A 119 17.78 -15.83 -17.05
C ARG A 119 17.47 -14.38 -16.73
N ALA A 120 17.64 -13.47 -17.71
CA ALA A 120 17.36 -12.05 -17.50
C ALA A 120 15.89 -11.78 -17.11
N LYS A 121 14.94 -12.54 -17.67
CA LYS A 121 13.53 -12.46 -17.26
C LYS A 121 13.32 -12.89 -15.82
N ILE A 122 13.91 -14.02 -15.41
CA ILE A 122 13.80 -14.50 -14.03
C ILE A 122 14.47 -13.54 -13.05
N GLU A 123 15.61 -12.95 -13.40
CA GLU A 123 16.28 -11.93 -12.59
C GLU A 123 15.41 -10.67 -12.43
N GLN A 124 14.68 -10.26 -13.47
CA GLN A 124 13.69 -9.18 -13.38
C GLN A 124 12.52 -9.56 -12.46
N GLU A 125 11.93 -10.75 -12.63
CA GLU A 125 10.83 -11.23 -11.79
C GLU A 125 11.24 -11.31 -10.30
N LEU A 126 12.48 -11.72 -10.02
CA LEU A 126 13.05 -11.73 -8.66
C LEU A 126 13.16 -10.33 -8.06
N GLU A 127 13.57 -9.35 -8.85
CA GLU A 127 13.67 -7.96 -8.39
C GLU A 127 12.29 -7.35 -8.13
N GLU A 128 11.33 -7.58 -9.01
CA GLU A 128 9.93 -7.16 -8.82
C GLU A 128 9.32 -7.78 -7.56
N LEU A 129 9.57 -9.08 -7.31
CA LEU A 129 9.13 -9.76 -6.10
C LEU A 129 9.72 -9.11 -4.83
N ARG A 130 11.02 -8.79 -4.83
CA ARG A 130 11.70 -8.14 -3.70
C ARG A 130 11.14 -6.74 -3.44
N GLN A 131 10.95 -5.95 -4.48
CA GLN A 131 10.39 -4.61 -4.37
C GLN A 131 8.95 -4.65 -3.84
N ALA A 132 8.10 -5.53 -4.38
CA ALA A 132 6.72 -5.70 -3.93
C ALA A 132 6.65 -6.16 -2.47
N ASN A 133 7.49 -7.12 -2.07
CA ASN A 133 7.51 -7.60 -0.69
C ASN A 133 8.04 -6.55 0.30
N SER A 134 9.08 -5.80 -0.10
CA SER A 134 9.63 -4.68 0.69
C SER A 134 8.57 -3.59 0.91
N TRP A 135 7.89 -3.16 -0.17
CA TRP A 135 6.82 -2.18 -0.10
C TRP A 135 5.68 -2.65 0.82
N ARG A 136 5.23 -3.91 0.67
CA ARG A 136 4.16 -4.47 1.50
C ARG A 136 4.58 -4.55 2.98
N SER A 137 5.81 -4.97 3.26
CA SER A 137 6.34 -5.04 4.62
C SER A 137 6.42 -3.67 5.27
N GLN A 138 6.88 -2.66 4.55
CA GLN A 138 6.89 -1.27 5.03
C GLN A 138 5.48 -0.77 5.33
N MET A 139 4.54 -0.97 4.39
CA MET A 139 3.15 -0.56 4.57
C MET A 139 2.52 -1.19 5.82
N LEU A 140 2.73 -2.49 6.04
CA LEU A 140 2.23 -3.20 7.23
C LEU A 140 2.91 -2.73 8.53
N CYS A 141 4.21 -2.43 8.51
CA CYS A 141 4.93 -1.88 9.67
C CYS A 141 4.47 -0.48 10.04
N ASN A 142 3.96 0.28 9.07
CA ASN A 142 3.45 1.63 9.32
C ASN A 142 2.07 1.62 10.00
N ILE A 143 1.38 0.47 10.08
CA ILE A 143 0.13 0.34 10.84
C ILE A 143 0.47 0.13 12.31
N THR A 144 0.11 1.11 13.14
CA THR A 144 0.38 1.00 14.58
C THR A 144 -0.61 0.03 15.26
N PRO A 145 -0.22 -0.64 16.36
CA PRO A 145 -1.14 -1.47 17.14
C PRO A 145 -2.39 -0.72 17.62
N ALA A 146 -2.25 0.59 17.89
CA ALA A 146 -3.36 1.45 18.28
C ALA A 146 -4.36 1.66 17.13
N GLU A 147 -3.88 1.90 15.90
CA GLU A 147 -4.74 2.01 14.72
C GLU A 147 -5.46 0.69 14.43
N GLU A 148 -4.74 -0.43 14.45
CA GLU A 148 -5.33 -1.75 14.23
C GLU A 148 -6.42 -2.05 15.28
N SER A 149 -6.14 -1.76 16.56
CA SER A 149 -7.09 -1.98 17.66
C SER A 149 -8.31 -1.07 17.55
N ALA A 150 -8.12 0.21 17.19
CA ALA A 150 -9.22 1.14 16.98
C ALA A 150 -10.13 0.66 15.84
N VAL A 151 -9.56 0.27 14.71
CA VAL A 151 -10.35 -0.25 13.58
C VAL A 151 -11.06 -1.56 13.92
N LYS A 152 -10.42 -2.47 14.66
CA LYS A 152 -11.06 -3.70 15.18
C LYS A 152 -12.27 -3.37 16.06
N ALA A 153 -12.15 -2.39 16.96
CA ALA A 153 -13.23 -1.99 17.85
C ALA A 153 -14.44 -1.40 17.12
N TYR A 154 -14.22 -0.71 16.00
CA TYR A 154 -15.27 -0.08 15.19
C TYR A 154 -15.63 -0.88 13.93
N LEU A 155 -15.18 -2.13 13.79
CA LEU A 155 -15.31 -2.89 12.54
C LEU A 155 -16.76 -2.97 12.04
N SER A 156 -17.70 -3.27 12.92
CA SER A 156 -19.13 -3.34 12.60
C SER A 156 -19.67 -2.00 12.08
N ASP A 157 -19.32 -0.88 12.72
CA ASP A 157 -19.79 0.45 12.33
C ASP A 157 -19.20 0.90 10.99
N ILE A 158 -17.94 0.53 10.73
CA ILE A 158 -17.26 0.76 9.46
C ILE A 158 -17.97 -0.02 8.36
N GLU A 159 -18.21 -1.31 8.56
CA GLU A 159 -18.88 -2.18 7.58
C GLU A 159 -20.30 -1.69 7.27
N GLN A 160 -21.07 -1.35 8.30
CA GLN A 160 -22.41 -0.79 8.13
C GLN A 160 -22.35 0.51 7.31
N THR A 161 -21.37 1.37 7.57
CA THR A 161 -21.19 2.64 6.83
C THR A 161 -20.78 2.42 5.38
N LEU A 162 -19.98 1.40 5.09
CA LEU A 162 -19.56 1.05 3.73
C LEU A 162 -20.70 0.38 2.94
N MET A 163 -21.43 -0.56 3.55
CA MET A 163 -22.47 -1.39 2.93
C MET A 163 -23.86 -0.75 2.87
N GLN A 164 -24.09 0.41 3.50
CA GLN A 164 -25.30 1.20 3.26
C GLN A 164 -25.28 1.81 1.85
N THR A 165 -25.38 0.97 0.83
CA THR A 165 -25.95 1.33 -0.47
C THR A 165 -27.46 1.31 -0.30
N ARG A 166 -28.11 2.45 -0.57
CA ARG A 166 -29.56 2.46 -0.75
C ARG A 166 -29.86 1.54 -1.94
N CYS A 167 -30.33 0.33 -1.67
CA CYS A 167 -31.16 -0.37 -2.64
C CYS A 167 -32.42 0.50 -2.77
N LEU A 168 -32.48 1.27 -3.85
CA LEU A 168 -33.73 1.80 -4.40
C LEU A 168 -34.19 0.82 -5.48
#